data_AF-A0A409XLL9-F1
#
_entry.id   AF-A0A409XLL9-F1
#
_cell.length_a   1.000
_cell.length_b   1.000
_cell.length_c   1.000
_cell.angle_alpha   90.00
_cell.angle_beta   90.00
_cell.angle_gamma   90.00
#
_symmetry.space_group_name_H-M   'P 1'
#
loop_
_entity.id
_entity.type
_entity.pdbx_description
1 polymer ?
#
loop_
_entity_poly.entity_id
_entity_poly.type
_entity_poly.pdbx_seq_one_letter_code
_entity_poly.pdbx_strand_id
1 'polypeptide(L)'
;MYFTFRVFVTLLVQAAFSQASTAPQTEGYSPADTAHVVAPWWLLTSERSGGADWELQGNMFLAWQTPQDFTTPFYWLFNPTTTDWITVTSTNGTAPVVQGFGDATIIGYAYSTQVCGSVPLLGASLASKGNQYYTTSTNNHTSLLENG
;
A
#
# COMPACT_ATOMS: atom_id res chain seq x y z
N MET A 1 -14.92 6.99 12.05
CA MET A 1 -13.78 6.87 13.00
C MET A 1 -12.78 5.90 12.43
N TYR A 2 -11.68 6.45 11.94
CA TYR A 2 -10.59 5.68 11.37
C TYR A 2 -9.56 5.29 12.46
N PHE A 3 -8.99 4.10 12.36
CA PHE A 3 -7.86 3.67 13.17
C PHE A 3 -6.54 3.90 12.44
N THR A 4 -5.51 4.32 13.16
CA THR A 4 -4.16 4.45 12.60
C THR A 4 -3.49 3.08 12.55
N PHE A 5 -2.93 2.72 11.41
CA PHE A 5 -1.85 1.75 11.34
C PHE A 5 -0.71 2.39 10.55
N ARG A 6 0.49 2.36 11.13
CA ARG A 6 1.69 2.84 10.44
C ARG A 6 2.23 1.71 9.60
N VAL A 7 2.07 1.81 8.30
CA VAL A 7 2.95 1.07 7.40
C VAL A 7 4.24 1.89 7.35
N PHE A 8 5.33 1.42 7.96
CA PHE A 8 6.63 2.09 7.83
C PHE A 8 7.19 1.85 6.41
N VAL A 9 6.48 2.30 5.37
CA VAL A 9 7.02 2.39 4.02
C VAL A 9 7.70 3.73 3.95
N THR A 10 9.02 3.68 4.00
CA THR A 10 9.86 4.85 3.85
C THR A 10 10.06 5.08 2.35
N LEU A 11 9.42 6.12 1.82
CA LEU A 11 9.34 6.42 0.40
C LEU A 11 10.51 7.29 -0.05
N LEU A 12 11.03 6.95 -1.23
CA LEU A 12 12.18 7.57 -1.85
C LEU A 12 11.95 9.06 -2.13
N VAL A 13 12.83 9.90 -1.58
CA VAL A 13 13.38 11.02 -2.33
C VAL A 13 14.65 10.50 -2.99
N GLN A 14 14.49 10.05 -4.24
CA GLN A 14 15.50 9.80 -5.26
C GLN A 14 16.93 9.47 -4.76
N ALA A 15 17.28 8.18 -4.70
CA ALA A 15 18.67 7.73 -4.56
C ALA A 15 19.09 6.92 -5.80
N ALA A 16 20.05 7.47 -6.55
CA ALA A 16 20.79 6.76 -7.58
C ALA A 16 21.68 5.66 -6.95
N PHE A 17 22.04 4.65 -7.76
CA PHE A 17 22.97 3.53 -7.51
C PHE A 17 22.41 2.11 -7.33
N SER A 18 21.30 1.74 -7.97
CA SER A 18 21.11 0.33 -8.39
C SER A 18 20.43 0.23 -9.75
N GLN A 19 20.66 -0.87 -10.48
CA GLN A 19 20.01 -1.17 -11.77
C GLN A 19 18.51 -1.47 -11.63
N ALA A 20 17.95 -1.37 -10.42
CA ALA A 20 16.56 -1.65 -10.17
C ALA A 20 15.69 -0.44 -10.46
N SER A 21 14.68 -0.64 -11.30
CA SER A 21 13.68 0.38 -11.57
C SER A 21 12.73 0.52 -10.39
N THR A 22 12.53 1.76 -9.99
CA THR A 22 11.36 2.12 -9.19
C THR A 22 10.19 2.30 -10.14
N ALA A 23 9.00 1.92 -9.70
CA ALA A 23 7.76 2.11 -10.45
C ALA A 23 6.75 2.85 -9.58
N PRO A 24 5.86 3.64 -10.20
CA PRO A 24 4.78 4.28 -9.48
C PRO A 24 3.80 3.23 -8.95
N GLN A 25 3.38 3.46 -7.71
CA GLN A 25 2.24 2.81 -7.08
C GLN A 25 1.01 3.67 -7.32
N THR A 26 -0.06 3.05 -7.78
CA THR A 26 -1.30 3.69 -8.18
C THR A 26 -2.37 3.39 -7.13
N GLU A 27 -3.18 4.40 -6.80
CA GLU A 27 -4.38 4.20 -6.00
C GLU A 27 -5.48 3.60 -6.87
N GLY A 28 -6.09 2.52 -6.39
CA GLY A 28 -7.26 1.88 -6.99
C GLY A 28 -8.46 2.03 -6.05
N TYR A 29 -9.60 2.43 -6.59
CA TYR A 29 -10.87 2.48 -5.86
C TYR A 29 -11.85 1.48 -6.45
N SER A 30 -12.52 0.69 -5.61
CA SER A 30 -13.66 -0.15 -6.01
C SER A 30 -14.97 0.53 -5.62
N PRO A 31 -15.79 0.96 -6.59
CA PRO A 31 -17.15 1.43 -6.30
C PRO A 31 -18.05 0.35 -5.69
N ALA A 32 -17.92 -0.91 -6.11
CA ALA A 32 -18.75 -2.01 -5.59
C ALA A 32 -18.49 -2.26 -4.10
N ASP A 33 -17.22 -2.26 -3.70
CA ASP A 33 -16.82 -2.60 -2.33
C ASP A 33 -16.55 -1.36 -1.46
N THR A 34 -16.52 -0.17 -2.07
CA THR A 34 -16.13 1.09 -1.41
C THR A 34 -14.76 0.98 -0.75
N ALA A 35 -13.81 0.32 -1.42
CA ALA A 35 -12.48 0.04 -0.90
C ALA A 35 -11.40 0.78 -1.72
N HIS A 36 -10.38 1.28 -1.02
CA HIS A 36 -9.17 1.83 -1.63
C HIS A 36 -7.99 0.89 -1.42
N VAL A 37 -7.17 0.78 -2.44
CA VAL A 37 -5.96 -0.04 -2.46
C VAL A 37 -4.82 0.71 -3.11
N VAL A 38 -3.59 0.27 -2.85
CA VAL A 38 -2.40 0.80 -3.50
C VAL A 38 -1.60 -0.35 -4.06
N ALA A 39 -1.30 -0.29 -5.35
CA ALA A 39 -0.56 -1.35 -6.04
C ALA A 39 0.09 -0.82 -7.33
N PRO A 40 1.05 -1.53 -7.94
CA PRO A 40 1.59 -1.11 -9.22
C PRO A 40 0.52 -1.22 -10.31
N TRP A 41 0.55 -0.32 -11.29
CA TRP A 41 -0.47 -0.22 -12.35
C TRP A 41 -0.77 -1.54 -13.06
N TRP A 42 0.26 -2.35 -13.33
CA TRP A 42 0.11 -3.63 -14.02
C TRP A 42 -0.73 -4.63 -13.21
N LEU A 43 -0.64 -4.61 -11.88
CA LEU A 43 -1.40 -5.51 -11.01
C LEU A 43 -2.87 -5.13 -11.00
N LEU A 44 -3.19 -3.84 -10.78
CA LEU A 44 -4.58 -3.36 -10.84
C LEU A 44 -5.22 -3.64 -12.21
N THR A 45 -4.46 -3.48 -13.29
CA THR A 45 -4.94 -3.78 -14.66
C THR A 45 -5.16 -5.28 -14.88
N SER A 46 -4.31 -6.13 -14.31
CA SER A 46 -4.49 -7.59 -14.32
C SER A 46 -5.76 -8.00 -13.58
N GLU A 47 -5.96 -7.49 -12.37
CA GLU A 47 -7.18 -7.76 -11.56
C GLU A 47 -8.45 -7.28 -12.28
N ARG A 48 -8.42 -6.10 -12.92
CA ARG A 48 -9.53 -5.62 -13.76
C ARG A 48 -9.85 -6.56 -14.91
N SER A 49 -8.82 -7.14 -15.53
CA SER A 49 -9.00 -8.14 -16.59
C SER A 49 -9.60 -9.45 -16.03
N GLY A 50 -9.42 -9.71 -14.74
CA GLY A 50 -10.07 -10.79 -13.98
C GLY A 50 -11.48 -10.47 -13.46
N GLY A 51 -11.99 -9.26 -13.68
CA GLY A 51 -13.34 -8.84 -13.29
C GLY A 51 -13.43 -7.87 -12.12
N ALA A 52 -12.31 -7.44 -11.53
CA ALA A 52 -12.33 -6.39 -10.52
C ALA A 52 -12.73 -5.02 -11.13
N ASP A 53 -13.36 -4.15 -10.34
CA ASP A 53 -13.92 -2.87 -10.80
C ASP A 53 -13.03 -1.66 -10.48
N TRP A 54 -11.72 -1.88 -10.30
CA TRP A 54 -10.77 -0.83 -9.91
C TRP A 54 -10.81 0.41 -10.84
N GLU A 55 -11.16 1.55 -10.27
CA GLU A 55 -10.97 2.89 -10.82
C GLU A 55 -9.57 3.40 -10.42
N LEU A 56 -8.74 3.70 -11.41
CA LEU A 56 -7.37 4.17 -11.18
C LEU A 56 -7.37 5.67 -10.87
N GLN A 57 -6.95 6.04 -9.66
CA GLN A 57 -7.04 7.42 -9.14
C GLN A 57 -5.71 8.20 -9.25
N GLY A 58 -4.67 7.57 -9.82
CA GLY A 58 -3.39 8.20 -10.10
C GLY A 58 -2.25 7.66 -9.25
N ASN A 59 -1.03 8.15 -9.52
CA ASN A 59 0.19 7.68 -8.87
C ASN A 59 0.39 8.37 -7.52
N MET A 60 0.69 7.59 -6.48
CA MET A 60 0.88 8.08 -5.11
C MET A 60 2.35 8.22 -4.73
N PHE A 61 3.17 7.21 -5.04
CA PHE A 61 4.57 7.15 -4.67
C PHE A 61 5.37 6.17 -5.54
N LEU A 62 6.70 6.17 -5.38
CA LEU A 62 7.60 5.23 -6.06
C LEU A 62 8.03 4.12 -5.10
N ALA A 63 8.04 2.88 -5.58
CA ALA A 63 8.59 1.72 -4.88
C ALA A 63 9.42 0.85 -5.84
N TRP A 64 10.39 0.11 -5.30
CA TRP A 64 11.14 -0.86 -6.11
C TRP A 64 10.25 -2.05 -6.47
N GLN A 65 10.41 -2.56 -7.68
CA GLN A 65 9.70 -3.75 -8.15
C GLN A 65 10.44 -5.06 -7.82
N THR A 66 11.72 -4.97 -7.45
CA THR A 66 12.56 -6.11 -7.09
C THR A 66 13.31 -5.86 -5.77
N PRO A 67 13.67 -6.91 -5.02
CA PRO A 67 14.41 -6.75 -3.76
C PRO A 67 15.71 -5.97 -3.96
N GLN A 68 15.94 -4.95 -3.12
CA GLN A 68 17.20 -4.21 -3.02
C GLN A 68 17.81 -4.39 -1.63
N ASP A 69 19.10 -4.06 -1.50
CA ASP A 69 19.73 -3.92 -0.19
C ASP A 69 18.94 -2.94 0.69
N PHE A 70 18.77 -3.30 1.96
CA PHE A 70 18.04 -2.52 2.96
C PHE A 70 16.57 -2.24 2.65
N THR A 71 15.95 -3.04 1.77
CA THR A 71 14.51 -2.97 1.52
C THR A 71 13.78 -4.19 2.06
N THR A 72 12.50 -3.99 2.37
CA THR A 72 11.59 -5.05 2.79
C THR A 72 10.37 -5.05 1.85
N PRO A 73 9.84 -6.23 1.48
CA PRO A 73 8.61 -6.30 0.71
C PRO A 73 7.42 -5.79 1.53
N PHE A 74 6.52 -5.08 0.86
CA PHE A 74 5.19 -4.82 1.37
C PHE A 74 4.15 -5.51 0.48
N TYR A 75 3.10 -5.95 1.13
CA TYR A 75 2.12 -6.87 0.59
C TYR A 75 0.75 -6.22 0.57
N TRP A 76 -0.02 -6.58 -0.44
CA TRP A 76 -1.45 -6.45 -0.45
C TRP A 76 -2.07 -7.75 0.06
N LEU A 77 -2.97 -7.64 1.05
CA LEU A 77 -3.68 -8.76 1.63
C LEU A 77 -5.19 -8.58 1.47
N PHE A 78 -5.92 -9.66 1.17
CA PHE A 78 -7.38 -9.65 1.02
C PHE A 78 -8.11 -10.48 2.07
N ASN A 79 -9.21 -9.93 2.60
CA ASN A 79 -10.18 -10.65 3.43
C ASN A 79 -11.48 -10.89 2.63
N PRO A 80 -11.76 -12.13 2.21
CA PRO A 80 -12.95 -12.45 1.41
C PRO A 80 -14.26 -12.39 2.19
N THR A 81 -14.22 -12.31 3.52
CA THR A 81 -15.43 -12.24 4.36
C THR A 81 -15.93 -10.81 4.49
N THR A 82 -15.03 -9.84 4.58
CA THR A 82 -15.37 -8.42 4.76
C THR A 82 -15.15 -7.59 3.51
N THR A 83 -14.59 -8.20 2.46
CA THR A 83 -14.14 -7.53 1.23
C THR A 83 -13.23 -6.35 1.54
N ASP A 84 -12.27 -6.58 2.45
CA ASP A 84 -11.29 -5.57 2.89
C ASP A 84 -9.91 -5.93 2.36
N TRP A 85 -9.14 -4.89 2.07
CA TRP A 85 -7.83 -4.98 1.48
C TRP A 85 -6.85 -4.14 2.28
N ILE A 86 -5.81 -4.77 2.80
CA ILE A 86 -4.80 -4.08 3.61
C ILE A 86 -3.42 -4.16 2.96
N THR A 87 -2.64 -3.10 3.14
CA THR A 87 -1.22 -3.07 2.86
C THR A 87 -0.42 -3.31 4.13
N VAL A 88 0.46 -4.32 4.12
CA VAL A 88 1.27 -4.72 5.27
C VAL A 88 2.72 -4.92 4.86
N THR A 89 3.66 -4.33 5.60
CA THR A 89 5.10 -4.54 5.41
C THR A 89 5.54 -5.84 6.09
N SER A 90 6.42 -6.60 5.43
CA SER A 90 7.08 -7.72 6.09
C SER A 90 8.11 -7.27 7.11
N THR A 91 8.16 -7.96 8.25
CA THR A 91 9.13 -7.71 9.33
C THR A 91 10.33 -8.66 9.28
N ASN A 92 10.23 -9.75 8.53
CA ASN A 92 11.20 -10.85 8.49
C ASN A 92 11.51 -11.34 7.06
N GLY A 93 11.02 -10.64 6.04
CA GLY A 93 11.14 -11.01 4.63
C GLY A 93 10.09 -11.99 4.12
N THR A 94 9.30 -12.64 4.98
CA THR A 94 8.21 -13.54 4.57
C THR A 94 6.87 -12.81 4.46
N ALA A 95 5.91 -13.41 3.76
CA ALA A 95 4.54 -12.90 3.72
C ALA A 95 3.97 -12.79 5.16
N PRO A 96 3.39 -11.63 5.54
CA PRO A 96 2.80 -11.46 6.86
C PRO A 96 1.52 -12.28 6.97
N VAL A 97 1.26 -12.84 8.16
CA VAL A 97 0.01 -13.54 8.47
C VAL A 97 -0.84 -12.62 9.33
N VAL A 98 -1.98 -12.19 8.79
CA VAL A 98 -2.95 -11.35 9.49
C VAL A 98 -4.27 -12.12 9.57
N GLN A 99 -4.83 -12.23 10.78
CA GLN A 99 -6.05 -13.00 10.99
C GLN A 99 -7.20 -12.47 10.11
N GLY A 100 -7.85 -13.37 9.37
CA GLY A 100 -8.93 -13.03 8.43
C GLY A 100 -8.46 -12.67 7.03
N PHE A 101 -7.16 -12.46 6.83
CA PHE A 101 -6.57 -12.15 5.54
C PHE A 101 -5.78 -13.34 5.01
N GLY A 102 -6.01 -13.71 3.75
CA GLY A 102 -5.45 -14.91 3.14
C GLY A 102 -4.38 -14.60 2.11
N ASP A 103 -4.80 -14.14 0.94
CA ASP A 103 -3.94 -13.94 -0.22
C ASP A 103 -2.98 -12.79 0.01
N ALA A 104 -1.67 -13.07 -0.02
CA ALA A 104 -0.62 -12.08 0.14
C ALA A 104 0.15 -11.89 -1.17
N THR A 105 0.03 -10.72 -1.78
CA THR A 105 0.71 -10.36 -3.03
C THR A 105 1.75 -9.28 -2.77
N ILE A 106 3.00 -9.50 -3.18
CA ILE A 106 4.02 -8.45 -3.13
C ILE A 106 3.64 -7.37 -4.15
N ILE A 107 3.50 -6.14 -3.67
CA ILE A 107 3.18 -4.97 -4.51
C ILE A 107 4.38 -4.03 -4.68
N GLY A 108 5.40 -4.20 -3.84
CA GLY A 108 6.69 -3.55 -4.03
C GLY A 108 7.63 -3.77 -2.84
N TYR A 109 8.78 -3.09 -2.93
CA TYR A 109 9.78 -3.03 -1.88
C TYR A 109 10.02 -1.57 -1.51
N ALA A 110 10.27 -1.32 -0.23
CA ALA A 110 10.62 -0.01 0.29
C ALA A 110 11.70 -0.13 1.36
N TYR A 111 12.34 0.99 1.72
CA TYR A 111 13.37 0.96 2.76
C TYR A 111 12.84 0.36 4.06
N SER A 112 13.60 -0.56 4.65
CA SER A 112 13.28 -1.25 5.89
C SER A 112 13.25 -0.31 7.11
N THR A 113 13.96 0.82 7.02
CA THR A 113 14.02 1.85 8.06
C THR A 113 13.93 3.23 7.43
N GLN A 114 13.56 4.23 8.25
CA GLN A 114 13.56 5.61 7.80
C GLN A 114 14.98 6.10 7.51
N VAL A 115 15.21 6.69 6.34
CA VAL A 115 16.49 7.29 5.93
C VAL A 115 16.35 8.80 5.76
N CYS A 116 17.44 9.56 5.83
CA CYS A 116 17.37 11.02 5.64
C CYS A 116 16.74 11.38 4.29
N GLY A 117 15.76 12.30 4.31
CA GLY A 117 15.06 12.76 3.11
C GLY A 117 13.87 11.90 2.66
N SER A 118 13.67 10.73 3.26
CA SER A 118 12.52 9.89 2.94
C SER A 118 11.21 10.34 3.60
N VAL A 119 10.08 9.97 3.00
CA VAL A 119 8.73 10.33 3.46
C VAL A 119 7.97 9.06 3.85
N PRO A 120 7.30 9.00 5.02
CA PRO A 120 6.53 7.82 5.39
C PRO A 120 5.23 7.70 4.58
N LEU A 121 4.81 6.48 4.27
CA LEU A 121 3.43 6.18 3.88
C LEU A 121 2.58 6.02 5.15
N LEU A 122 1.49 6.76 5.24
CA LEU A 122 0.60 6.77 6.39
C LEU A 122 -0.71 6.09 6.03
N GLY A 123 -1.12 5.08 6.80
CA GLY A 123 -2.38 4.35 6.61
C GLY A 123 -3.47 4.80 7.58
N ALA A 124 -4.69 4.96 7.10
CA ALA A 124 -5.90 5.20 7.89
C ALA A 124 -6.96 4.16 7.53
N SER A 125 -7.49 3.46 8.53
CA SER A 125 -8.44 2.34 8.34
C SER A 125 -9.84 2.67 8.82
N LEU A 126 -10.86 2.53 7.98
CA LEU A 126 -12.25 2.48 8.41
C LEU A 126 -12.73 1.03 8.45
N ALA A 127 -12.39 0.33 9.51
CA ALA A 127 -12.68 -1.09 9.68
C ALA A 127 -14.18 -1.44 9.54
N SER A 128 -15.08 -0.53 9.91
CA SER A 128 -16.53 -0.73 9.75
C SER A 128 -17.01 -0.76 8.28
N LYS A 129 -16.14 -0.36 7.34
CA LYS A 129 -16.39 -0.32 5.90
C LYS A 129 -15.35 -1.07 5.07
N GLY A 130 -14.37 -1.72 5.70
CA GLY A 130 -13.31 -2.44 4.99
C GLY A 130 -12.51 -1.54 4.03
N ASN A 131 -12.28 -0.28 4.41
CA ASN A 131 -11.69 0.71 3.52
C ASN A 131 -10.41 1.29 4.13
N GLN A 132 -9.31 1.23 3.36
CA GLN A 132 -7.98 1.66 3.79
C GLN A 132 -7.49 2.81 2.92
N TYR A 133 -7.13 3.92 3.54
CA TYR A 133 -6.54 5.06 2.83
C TYR A 133 -5.06 5.17 3.13
N TYR A 134 -4.30 5.57 2.12
CA TYR A 134 -2.86 5.76 2.22
C TYR A 134 -2.48 7.17 1.78
N THR A 135 -1.51 7.78 2.44
CA THR A 135 -1.03 9.10 2.03
C THR A 135 0.38 9.36 2.54
N THR A 136 1.12 10.20 1.83
CA THR A 136 2.42 10.72 2.27
C THR A 136 2.30 12.07 2.99
N SER A 137 1.11 12.68 2.95
CA SER A 137 0.81 13.94 3.62
C SER A 137 0.31 13.70 5.04
N THR A 138 1.10 14.09 6.04
CA THR A 138 0.67 14.04 7.45
C THR A 138 -0.63 14.82 7.68
N ASN A 139 -0.81 15.98 7.02
CA ASN A 139 -2.02 16.78 7.19
C ASN A 139 -3.27 16.07 6.65
N ASN A 140 -3.16 15.39 5.50
CA ASN A 140 -4.28 14.62 4.96
C ASN A 140 -4.60 13.42 5.85
N HIS A 141 -3.56 12.74 6.36
CA HIS A 141 -3.71 11.62 7.28
C HIS A 141 -4.43 12.04 8.56
N THR A 142 -3.99 13.12 9.20
CA THR A 142 -4.65 13.69 10.38
C THR A 142 -6.11 14.07 10.07
N SER A 143 -6.35 14.74 8.94
CA SER A 143 -7.71 15.15 8.56
C SER A 143 -8.65 13.95 8.35
N LEU A 144 -8.15 12.85 7.75
CA LEU A 144 -8.91 11.60 7.58
C LEU A 144 -9.25 10.96 8.94
N LEU A 145 -8.32 10.96 9.89
CA LEU A 145 -8.56 10.41 11.22
C LEU A 145 -9.58 11.22 12.02
N GLU A 146 -9.57 12.54 11.88
CA GLU A 146 -10.43 13.45 12.63
C GLU A 146 -11.84 13.61 12.03
N ASN A 147 -11.96 13.57 10.69
CA ASN A 147 -13.19 13.93 9.99
C ASN A 147 -13.84 12.78 9.20
N GLY A 148 -13.20 11.61 9.15
CA GLY A 148 -13.67 10.43 8.43
C GLY A 148 -14.53 9.45 9.25
#